data_AF-A0A1M3TEW1-F1
#
_entry.id   AF-A0A1M3TEW1-F1
#
_cell.length_a   1.000
_cell.length_b   1.000
_cell.length_c   1.000
_cell.angle_alpha   90.00
_cell.angle_beta   90.00
_cell.angle_gamma   90.00
#
_symmetry.space_group_name_H-M   'P 1'
#
loop_
_entity.id
_entity.type
_entity.pdbx_description
1 polymer ?
#
loop_
_entity_poly.entity_id
_entity_poly.type
_entity_poly.pdbx_seq_one_letter_code
_entity_poly.pdbx_strand_id
1 'polypeptide(L)'
;MPRNYASLADQSVFPSISDLPGDYTCPETGGGVFGCLLVEIVSIERITRLVLRTFDRADSPVTVAFYTGDRGRSIENDPKLKPGNTMAILFPRRHLFLDGTVGVRQEHYGYFKFFPGNMKVLFQLSDEMRCWPARFATHKKCHGCGKKDKPLLRCAKCGVVTYCDKVSSIRIFFIWSLNLTVNPATCGATQGAMPTADKREGLPPPDRG
;
A
#
# COMPACT_ATOMS: atom_id res chain seq x y z
N MET A 1 -12.16 -18.14 15.12
CA MET A 1 -10.80 -17.73 15.53
C MET A 1 -10.79 -16.22 15.81
N PRO A 2 -10.14 -15.72 16.86
CA PRO A 2 -9.95 -14.28 17.03
C PRO A 2 -9.01 -13.78 15.92
N ARG A 3 -9.45 -12.79 15.12
CA ARG A 3 -8.55 -12.13 14.16
C ARG A 3 -7.63 -11.20 14.96
N ASN A 4 -6.36 -11.55 15.05
CA ASN A 4 -5.34 -10.64 15.54
C ASN A 4 -5.09 -9.58 14.46
N TYR A 5 -5.03 -8.30 14.83
CA TYR A 5 -4.64 -7.24 13.89
C TYR A 5 -3.22 -7.51 13.39
N ALA A 6 -3.00 -7.33 12.07
CA ALA A 6 -1.67 -7.46 11.48
C ALA A 6 -0.71 -6.46 12.15
N SER A 7 0.51 -6.90 12.44
CA SER A 7 1.56 -6.02 12.96
C SER A 7 2.39 -5.49 11.81
N LEU A 8 2.48 -4.16 11.68
CA LEU A 8 3.39 -3.54 10.70
C LEU A 8 4.87 -3.82 11.03
N ALA A 9 5.17 -4.27 12.25
CA ALA A 9 6.50 -4.68 12.65
C ALA A 9 6.91 -6.05 12.08
N ASP A 10 5.96 -6.88 11.64
CA ASP A 10 6.23 -8.20 11.07
C ASP A 10 7.03 -8.09 9.76
N GLN A 11 8.32 -8.43 9.80
CA GLN A 11 9.21 -8.33 8.63
C GLN A 11 8.90 -9.36 7.54
N SER A 12 8.21 -10.45 7.87
CA SER A 12 7.80 -11.43 6.87
C SER A 12 6.70 -10.88 5.95
N VAL A 13 5.90 -9.95 6.45
CA VAL A 13 4.83 -9.26 5.71
C VAL A 13 5.26 -7.88 5.22
N PHE A 14 6.03 -7.16 6.04
CA PHE A 14 6.52 -5.80 5.78
C PHE A 14 8.06 -5.78 5.75
N PRO A 15 8.67 -6.30 4.67
CA PRO A 15 10.12 -6.44 4.55
C PRO A 15 10.83 -5.09 4.36
N SER A 16 12.16 -5.10 4.51
CA SER A 16 13.02 -4.01 4.06
C SER A 16 13.34 -4.14 2.57
N ILE A 17 13.86 -3.07 1.94
CA ILE A 17 14.28 -3.10 0.52
C ILE A 17 15.35 -4.16 0.25
N SER A 18 16.21 -4.42 1.24
CA SER A 18 17.32 -5.37 1.14
C SER A 18 16.85 -6.82 1.08
N ASP A 19 15.67 -7.10 1.63
CA ASP A 19 15.06 -8.44 1.66
C ASP A 19 14.22 -8.73 0.40
N LEU A 20 14.04 -7.74 -0.47
CA LEU A 20 13.22 -7.88 -1.67
C LEU A 20 13.96 -8.61 -2.81
N PRO A 21 13.25 -9.46 -3.57
CA PRO A 21 13.83 -10.09 -4.74
C PRO A 21 14.14 -9.03 -5.80
N GLY A 22 15.24 -9.23 -6.54
CA GLY A 22 15.58 -8.38 -7.68
C GLY A 22 14.66 -8.63 -8.88
N ASP A 23 14.39 -7.59 -9.66
CA ASP A 23 13.54 -7.68 -10.85
C ASP A 23 14.05 -8.73 -11.86
N TYR A 24 15.37 -8.92 -11.95
CA TYR A 24 16.03 -9.81 -12.92
C TYR A 24 16.16 -11.27 -12.46
N THR A 25 15.92 -11.55 -11.19
CA THR A 25 16.24 -12.86 -10.59
C THR A 25 15.04 -13.80 -10.45
N CYS A 26 13.83 -13.36 -10.83
CA CYS A 26 12.62 -14.16 -10.69
C CYS A 26 11.72 -14.02 -11.93
N PRO A 27 11.36 -15.11 -12.63
CA PRO A 27 10.45 -15.07 -13.76
C PRO A 27 9.18 -14.28 -13.41
N GLU A 28 8.72 -13.45 -14.34
CA GLU A 28 7.54 -12.57 -14.19
C GLU A 28 6.24 -13.33 -13.85
N THR A 29 6.27 -14.67 -13.92
CA THR A 29 5.15 -15.59 -13.71
C THR A 29 4.72 -15.74 -12.24
N GLY A 30 5.49 -15.21 -11.29
CA GLY A 30 5.09 -15.11 -9.88
C GLY A 30 5.24 -13.67 -9.41
N GLY A 31 4.17 -13.05 -8.92
CA GLY A 31 4.24 -11.74 -8.25
C GLY A 31 5.39 -11.71 -7.23
N GLY A 32 5.94 -10.53 -6.96
CA GLY A 32 7.00 -10.37 -5.95
C GLY A 32 6.66 -11.07 -4.62
N VAL A 33 7.63 -11.21 -3.72
CA VAL A 33 7.40 -11.80 -2.38
C VAL A 33 6.07 -11.33 -1.82
N PHE A 34 5.26 -12.26 -1.30
CA PHE A 34 3.99 -11.96 -0.64
C PHE A 34 4.27 -10.98 0.51
N GLY A 35 4.15 -9.68 0.24
CA GLY A 35 4.65 -8.66 1.14
C GLY A 35 4.31 -7.25 0.68
N CYS A 36 4.57 -6.31 1.59
CA CYS A 36 4.19 -4.92 1.47
C CYS A 36 5.34 -4.04 1.96
N LEU A 37 6.06 -3.39 1.05
CA LEU A 37 7.14 -2.47 1.42
C LEU A 37 6.53 -1.16 1.92
N LEU A 38 6.90 -0.73 3.12
CA LEU A 38 6.56 0.58 3.67
C LEU A 38 7.73 1.53 3.46
N VAL A 39 7.46 2.69 2.88
CA VAL A 39 8.47 3.73 2.67
C VAL A 39 7.93 5.12 3.02
N GLU A 40 8.72 5.90 3.74
CA GLU A 40 8.40 7.29 4.10
C GLU A 40 8.91 8.26 3.05
N ILE A 41 8.05 9.16 2.58
CA ILE A 41 8.37 10.15 1.56
C ILE A 41 9.19 11.27 2.20
N VAL A 42 10.40 11.51 1.66
CA VAL A 42 11.28 12.61 2.07
C VAL A 42 11.25 13.74 1.06
N SER A 43 11.31 13.42 -0.23
CA SER A 43 11.23 14.42 -1.30
C SER A 43 10.53 13.88 -2.54
N ILE A 44 10.11 14.81 -3.39
CA ILE A 44 9.34 14.54 -4.60
C ILE A 44 10.02 15.28 -5.76
N GLU A 45 10.41 14.52 -6.78
CA GLU A 45 11.01 15.02 -8.02
C GLU A 45 10.03 14.78 -9.17
N ARG A 46 9.89 15.77 -10.07
CA ARG A 46 8.86 15.77 -11.13
C ARG A 46 9.38 16.13 -12.53
N ILE A 47 10.69 16.00 -12.76
CA ILE A 47 11.32 16.50 -13.99
C ILE A 47 10.86 15.70 -15.23
N THR A 48 11.18 14.41 -15.30
CA THR A 48 10.82 13.56 -16.45
C THR A 48 9.65 12.64 -16.16
N ARG A 49 9.49 12.25 -14.89
CA ARG A 49 8.44 11.42 -14.29
C ARG A 49 8.36 11.73 -12.80
N LEU A 50 7.31 11.29 -12.15
CA LEU A 50 7.25 11.32 -10.69
C LEU A 50 8.27 10.34 -10.10
N VAL A 51 9.16 10.86 -9.27
CA VAL A 51 10.13 10.08 -8.49
C VAL A 51 10.02 10.52 -7.03
N LEU A 52 9.91 9.56 -6.12
CA LEU A 52 9.91 9.80 -4.69
C LEU A 52 11.25 9.32 -4.12
N ARG A 53 11.91 10.17 -3.34
CA ARG A 53 13.01 9.75 -2.49
C ARG A 53 12.44 9.42 -1.12
N THR A 54 12.70 8.21 -0.67
CA THR A 54 12.07 7.67 0.52
C THR A 54 13.07 6.92 1.39
N PHE A 55 12.67 6.61 2.62
CA PHE A 55 13.36 5.65 3.48
C PHE A 55 12.43 4.50 3.83
N ASP A 56 12.96 3.29 3.86
CA ASP A 56 12.23 2.14 4.39
C ASP A 56 12.34 2.05 5.92
N ARG A 57 11.83 0.95 6.48
CA ARG A 57 11.87 0.69 7.93
C ARG A 57 13.26 0.48 8.52
N ALA A 58 14.27 0.22 7.68
CA ALA A 58 15.66 0.00 8.09
C ALA A 58 16.51 1.25 7.83
N ASP A 59 15.87 2.41 7.65
CA ASP A 59 16.49 3.68 7.26
C ASP A 59 17.34 3.56 5.98
N SER A 60 17.00 2.60 5.11
CA SER A 60 17.66 2.43 3.83
C SER A 60 17.03 3.38 2.80
N PRO A 61 17.82 4.14 2.02
CA PRO A 61 17.30 5.01 0.99
C PRO A 61 16.66 4.17 -0.12
N VAL A 62 15.43 4.50 -0.49
CA VAL A 62 14.66 3.82 -1.54
C VAL A 62 14.19 4.85 -2.55
N THR A 63 14.43 4.56 -3.83
CA THR A 63 13.89 5.37 -4.94
C THR A 63 12.62 4.74 -5.48
N VAL A 64 11.49 5.44 -5.39
CA VAL A 64 10.23 4.97 -6.00
C VAL A 64 9.97 5.78 -7.27
N ALA A 65 10.13 5.16 -8.44
CA ALA A 65 9.96 5.83 -9.73
C ALA A 65 8.71 5.34 -10.45
N PHE A 66 7.87 6.26 -10.92
CA PHE A 66 6.63 5.95 -11.61
C PHE A 66 6.85 5.78 -13.12
N TYR A 67 6.72 4.55 -13.58
CA TYR A 67 6.81 4.11 -14.99
C TYR A 67 5.42 3.86 -15.60
N THR A 68 4.37 4.38 -14.98
CA THR A 68 3.02 4.38 -15.56
C THR A 68 3.00 5.11 -16.91
N GLY A 69 2.02 4.82 -17.77
CA GLY A 69 1.93 5.44 -19.10
C GLY A 69 1.88 6.97 -19.10
N ASP A 70 1.35 7.56 -18.03
CA ASP A 70 1.27 9.01 -17.82
C ASP A 70 2.40 9.58 -16.94
N ARG A 71 3.38 8.75 -16.56
CA ARG A 71 4.58 9.09 -15.76
C ARG A 71 4.28 9.62 -14.35
N GLY A 72 3.21 9.14 -13.73
CA GLY A 72 2.81 9.51 -12.36
C GLY A 72 1.86 10.72 -12.25
N ARG A 73 1.40 11.29 -13.37
CA ARG A 73 0.57 12.51 -13.37
C ARG A 73 -0.81 12.32 -12.74
N SER A 74 -1.41 11.14 -12.85
CA SER A 74 -2.75 10.85 -12.31
C SER A 74 -2.87 10.99 -10.80
N ILE A 75 -1.75 10.96 -10.08
CA ILE A 75 -1.71 11.08 -8.60
C ILE A 75 -1.05 12.37 -8.12
N GLU A 76 -0.68 13.26 -9.04
CA GLU A 76 0.04 14.50 -8.72
C GLU A 76 -0.69 15.38 -7.71
N ASN A 77 -2.03 15.41 -7.81
CA ASN A 77 -2.92 16.19 -6.95
C ASN A 77 -3.41 15.42 -5.71
N ASP A 78 -2.91 14.22 -5.42
CA ASP A 78 -3.28 13.51 -4.19
C ASP A 78 -2.73 14.30 -2.98
N PRO A 79 -3.58 14.80 -2.06
CA PRO A 79 -3.12 15.56 -0.90
C PRO A 79 -2.22 14.75 0.05
N LYS A 80 -2.15 13.43 -0.12
CA LYS A 80 -1.27 12.53 0.63
C LYS A 80 0.11 12.36 -0.03
N LEU A 81 0.30 12.78 -1.27
CA LEU A 81 1.58 12.76 -1.97
C LEU A 81 2.44 13.96 -1.51
N LYS A 82 3.02 13.86 -0.32
CA LYS A 82 3.88 14.91 0.26
C LYS A 82 4.91 14.33 1.22
N PRO A 83 6.03 15.04 1.46
CA PRO A 83 7.00 14.65 2.49
C PRO A 83 6.39 14.44 3.87
N GLY A 84 6.93 13.48 4.62
CA GLY A 84 6.47 13.08 5.95
C GLY A 84 5.23 12.17 5.95
N ASN A 85 4.72 11.79 4.77
CA ASN A 85 3.72 10.74 4.63
C ASN A 85 4.37 9.43 4.19
N THR A 86 3.67 8.31 4.39
CA THR A 86 4.20 6.99 4.05
C THR A 86 3.44 6.38 2.89
N MET A 87 4.14 5.65 2.04
CA MET A 87 3.59 4.86 0.95
C MET A 87 3.76 3.37 1.29
N ALA A 88 2.73 2.58 1.07
CA ALA A 88 2.83 1.12 1.08
C ALA A 88 2.76 0.59 -0.34
N ILE A 89 3.64 -0.34 -0.70
CA ILE A 89 3.76 -0.91 -2.03
C ILE A 89 3.57 -2.42 -1.94
N LEU A 90 2.56 -2.95 -2.62
CA LEU A 90 2.23 -4.36 -2.68
C LEU A 90 3.06 -5.07 -3.74
N PHE A 91 3.49 -6.30 -3.42
CA PHE A 91 4.34 -7.13 -4.29
C PHE A 91 5.58 -6.38 -4.81
N PRO A 92 6.30 -5.67 -3.94
CA PRO A 92 7.40 -4.82 -4.36
C PRO A 92 8.55 -5.69 -4.87
N ARG A 93 9.24 -5.20 -5.90
CA ARG A 93 10.46 -5.81 -6.40
C ARG A 93 11.59 -4.78 -6.43
N ARG A 94 12.81 -5.26 -6.17
CA ARG A 94 14.00 -4.42 -6.08
C ARG A 94 14.57 -4.15 -7.48
N HIS A 95 14.59 -2.87 -7.82
CA HIS A 95 15.10 -2.35 -9.08
C HIS A 95 16.41 -1.58 -8.86
N LEU A 96 17.39 -1.79 -9.75
CA LEU A 96 18.58 -0.96 -9.87
C LEU A 96 18.38 0.02 -11.04
N PHE A 97 18.33 1.31 -10.75
CA PHE A 97 18.16 2.36 -11.74
C PHE A 97 19.50 2.67 -12.43
N LEU A 98 19.41 3.31 -13.61
CA LEU A 98 20.59 3.68 -14.41
C LEU A 98 21.51 4.69 -13.71
N ASP A 99 20.99 5.47 -12.77
CA ASP A 99 21.76 6.40 -11.94
C ASP A 99 22.47 5.72 -10.77
N GLY A 100 22.40 4.39 -10.67
CA GLY A 100 22.97 3.59 -9.60
C GLY A 100 22.13 3.54 -8.33
N THR A 101 20.99 4.24 -8.28
CA THR A 101 20.10 4.17 -7.12
C THR A 101 19.31 2.87 -7.12
N VAL A 102 18.95 2.41 -5.91
CA VAL A 102 18.14 1.21 -5.71
C VAL A 102 16.75 1.62 -5.23
N GLY A 103 15.73 0.91 -5.70
CA GLY A 103 14.39 1.05 -5.14
C GLY A 103 13.34 0.24 -5.88
N VAL A 104 12.19 0.84 -6.17
CA VAL A 104 11.04 0.15 -6.76
C VAL A 104 10.56 0.89 -8.00
N ARG A 105 10.35 0.14 -9.09
CA ARG A 105 9.71 0.63 -10.30
C ARG A 105 8.19 0.43 -10.19
N GLN A 106 7.43 1.53 -10.17
CA GLN A 106 5.97 1.47 -10.07
C GLN A 106 5.29 1.60 -11.44
N GLU A 107 4.66 0.54 -11.91
CA GLU A 107 4.04 0.49 -13.24
C GLU A 107 2.50 0.56 -13.20
N HIS A 108 1.89 0.23 -12.05
CA HIS A 108 0.44 0.22 -11.89
C HIS A 108 -0.03 0.97 -10.64
N TYR A 109 -1.09 1.77 -10.78
CA TYR A 109 -1.65 2.53 -9.66
C TYR A 109 -2.36 1.67 -8.60
N GLY A 110 -2.70 0.41 -8.92
CA GLY A 110 -3.41 -0.50 -8.02
C GLY A 110 -2.55 -1.15 -6.93
N TYR A 111 -1.21 -1.07 -7.04
CA TYR A 111 -0.30 -1.78 -6.14
C TYR A 111 0.31 -0.89 -5.06
N PHE A 112 -0.23 0.29 -4.80
CA PHE A 112 0.25 1.09 -3.67
C PHE A 112 -0.85 1.90 -3.00
N LYS A 113 -0.53 2.40 -1.81
CA LYS A 113 -1.39 3.33 -1.07
C LYS A 113 -0.58 4.35 -0.29
N PHE A 114 -1.02 5.61 -0.33
CA PHE A 114 -0.50 6.65 0.57
C PHE A 114 -1.26 6.67 1.90
N PHE A 115 -0.50 6.82 2.97
CA PHE A 115 -0.94 6.95 4.34
C PHE A 115 -0.51 8.32 4.88
N PRO A 116 -1.43 9.07 5.51
CA PRO A 116 -1.05 10.28 6.20
C PRO A 116 -0.19 9.96 7.43
N GLY A 117 0.91 10.69 7.60
CA GLY A 117 1.84 10.52 8.70
C GLY A 117 3.08 9.70 8.35
N ASN A 118 4.12 9.92 9.16
CA ASN A 118 5.43 9.30 9.01
C ASN A 118 5.38 7.84 9.49
N MET A 119 6.42 7.07 9.15
CA MET A 119 6.44 5.64 9.40
C MET A 119 6.38 5.33 10.90
N LYS A 120 7.03 6.14 11.74
CA LYS A 120 6.96 6.01 13.20
C LYS A 120 5.54 6.09 13.74
N VAL A 121 4.74 7.05 13.27
CA VAL A 121 3.32 7.18 13.64
C VAL A 121 2.53 5.96 13.19
N LEU A 122 2.85 5.41 12.01
CA LEU A 122 2.18 4.19 11.53
C LEU A 122 2.43 2.99 12.43
N PHE A 123 3.68 2.76 12.82
CA PHE A 123 4.06 1.64 13.67
C PHE A 123 3.45 1.78 15.07
N GLN A 124 3.49 2.98 15.65
CA GLN A 124 2.87 3.25 16.95
C GLN A 124 1.36 2.94 16.93
N LEU A 125 0.67 3.32 15.85
CA LEU A 125 -0.76 3.04 15.72
C LEU A 125 -1.04 1.55 15.49
N SER A 126 -0.18 0.85 14.74
CA SER A 126 -0.26 -0.61 14.62
C SER A 126 -0.15 -1.30 15.99
N ASP A 127 0.80 -0.86 16.82
CA ASP A 127 0.98 -1.41 18.16
C ASP A 127 -0.19 -1.08 19.08
N GLU A 128 -0.73 0.14 19.03
CA GLU A 128 -1.94 0.50 19.79
C GLU A 128 -3.12 -0.38 19.37
N MET A 129 -3.31 -0.59 18.06
CA MET A 129 -4.39 -1.41 17.51
C MET A 129 -4.32 -2.86 17.97
N ARG A 130 -3.14 -3.40 18.24
CA ARG A 130 -3.00 -4.77 18.77
C ARG A 130 -3.57 -4.92 20.18
N CYS A 131 -3.57 -3.85 20.96
CA CYS A 131 -4.19 -3.82 22.29
C CYS A 131 -5.71 -3.62 22.23
N TRP A 132 -6.28 -3.41 21.04
CA TRP A 132 -7.71 -3.18 20.88
C TRP A 132 -8.50 -4.47 21.00
N PRO A 133 -9.72 -4.41 21.56
CA PRO A 133 -10.57 -5.59 21.69
C PRO A 133 -10.84 -6.24 20.32
N ALA A 134 -10.67 -7.56 20.25
CA ALA A 134 -10.66 -8.36 19.02
C ALA A 134 -11.99 -8.41 18.23
N ARG A 135 -13.03 -7.72 18.69
CA ARG A 135 -14.36 -7.70 18.09
C ARG A 135 -15.08 -6.43 18.45
N PHE A 136 -15.25 -5.49 17.51
CA PHE A 136 -16.29 -4.43 17.44
C PHE A 136 -16.79 -3.80 18.76
N ALA A 137 -16.01 -3.91 19.82
CA ALA A 137 -16.40 -3.58 21.16
C ALA A 137 -16.27 -2.08 21.20
N THR A 138 -17.29 -1.44 21.74
CA THR A 138 -17.33 0.00 21.82
C THR A 138 -16.12 0.47 22.63
N HIS A 139 -15.16 1.08 21.94
CA HIS A 139 -14.04 1.69 22.62
C HIS A 139 -14.57 2.81 23.52
N LYS A 140 -14.18 2.79 24.80
CA LYS A 140 -14.67 3.74 25.82
C LYS A 140 -13.99 5.12 25.74
N LYS A 141 -13.09 5.35 24.77
CA LYS A 141 -12.38 6.61 24.56
C LYS A 141 -12.48 7.04 23.09
N CYS A 142 -12.50 8.34 22.83
CA CYS A 142 -12.34 8.89 21.49
C CYS A 142 -10.90 8.67 21.00
N HIS A 143 -10.70 8.09 19.81
CA HIS A 143 -9.34 7.91 19.24
C HIS A 143 -8.73 9.21 18.70
N GLY A 144 -9.54 10.23 18.42
CA GLY A 144 -9.05 11.55 17.99
C GLY A 144 -8.52 12.41 19.15
N CYS A 145 -9.25 12.48 20.27
CA CYS A 145 -8.96 13.39 21.39
C CYS A 145 -8.67 12.70 22.74
N GLY A 146 -8.82 11.38 22.85
CA GLY A 146 -8.53 10.61 24.06
C GLY A 146 -9.59 10.64 25.18
N LYS A 147 -10.62 11.49 25.09
CA LYS A 147 -11.65 11.67 26.13
C LYS A 147 -12.65 10.50 26.19
N LYS A 148 -13.17 10.20 27.39
CA LYS A 148 -14.07 9.05 27.66
C LYS A 148 -15.55 9.43 27.85
N ASP A 149 -15.85 10.71 28.05
CA ASP A 149 -17.09 11.15 28.71
C ASP A 149 -18.16 11.71 27.76
N LYS A 150 -18.10 11.38 26.46
CA LYS A 150 -19.05 11.87 25.46
C LYS A 150 -19.66 10.71 24.67
N PRO A 151 -20.89 10.85 24.14
CA PRO A 151 -21.39 9.90 23.15
C PRO A 151 -20.40 9.83 21.99
N LEU A 152 -19.82 8.66 21.77
CA LEU A 152 -18.83 8.43 20.72
C LEU A 152 -19.51 7.88 19.48
N LEU A 153 -19.26 8.53 18.35
CA LEU A 153 -19.60 8.02 17.02
C LEU A 153 -18.64 6.90 16.66
N ARG A 154 -19.12 5.92 15.87
CA ARG A 154 -18.27 4.88 15.28
C ARG A 154 -18.08 5.14 13.80
N CYS A 155 -16.92 4.79 13.28
CA CYS A 155 -16.70 4.77 11.84
C CYS A 155 -17.63 3.73 11.22
N ALA A 156 -18.60 4.18 10.41
CA ALA A 156 -19.58 3.31 9.77
C ALA A 156 -18.93 2.27 8.83
N LYS A 157 -17.72 2.54 8.32
CA LYS A 157 -17.05 1.67 7.36
C LYS A 157 -16.17 0.59 7.99
N CYS A 158 -15.31 0.94 8.95
CA CYS A 158 -14.47 -0.07 9.60
C CYS A 158 -15.13 -0.68 10.85
N GLY A 159 -16.06 0.03 11.50
CA GLY A 159 -16.70 -0.41 12.74
C GLY A 159 -15.79 -0.45 13.97
N VAL A 160 -14.49 -0.15 13.82
CA VAL A 160 -13.48 -0.24 14.89
C VAL A 160 -13.26 1.09 15.60
N VAL A 161 -13.06 2.19 14.86
CA VAL A 161 -12.69 3.48 15.47
C VAL A 161 -13.91 4.21 16.03
N THR A 162 -13.79 4.67 17.27
CA THR A 162 -14.72 5.61 17.91
C THR A 162 -14.15 7.04 17.98
N TYR A 163 -14.99 8.05 17.80
CA TYR A 163 -14.60 9.47 17.85
C TYR A 163 -15.73 10.38 18.34
N CYS A 164 -15.39 11.56 18.86
CA CYS A 164 -16.40 12.59 19.11
C CYS A 164 -16.73 13.34 17.82
N ASP A 165 -17.97 13.83 17.75
CA ASP A 165 -18.47 14.77 16.73
C ASP A 165 -17.53 15.94 16.41
N LYS A 166 -16.72 16.37 17.38
CA LYS A 166 -15.75 17.47 17.24
C LYS A 166 -14.39 17.10 16.65
N VAL A 167 -14.15 15.87 16.22
CA VAL A 167 -12.85 15.50 15.64
C VAL A 167 -12.78 15.94 14.18
N SER A 168 -11.97 16.97 13.91
CA SER A 168 -11.50 17.32 12.58
C SER A 168 -10.82 16.11 11.93
N SER A 169 -11.19 15.83 10.69
CA SER A 169 -11.07 14.58 9.93
C SER A 169 -9.66 13.99 9.70
N ILE A 170 -8.64 14.36 10.48
CA ILE A 170 -7.23 14.12 10.16
C ILE A 170 -6.62 12.90 10.87
N ARG A 171 -7.17 12.42 12.00
CA ARG A 171 -6.58 11.27 12.75
C ARG A 171 -7.27 9.91 12.56
N ILE A 172 -8.36 9.83 11.79
CA ILE A 172 -9.20 8.61 11.67
C ILE A 172 -8.95 7.86 10.33
N PHE A 173 -8.18 8.43 9.40
CA PHE A 173 -7.99 7.86 8.05
C PHE A 173 -7.18 6.55 8.00
N PHE A 174 -6.59 6.14 9.11
CA PHE A 174 -5.60 5.08 9.16
C PHE A 174 -6.14 3.67 8.91
N ILE A 175 -7.37 3.38 9.33
CA ILE A 175 -7.92 2.01 9.31
C ILE A 175 -8.67 1.70 8.01
N TRP A 176 -8.81 2.69 7.12
CA TRP A 176 -9.54 2.53 5.87
C TRP A 176 -8.85 1.58 4.85
N SER A 177 -7.54 1.40 4.95
CA SER A 177 -6.74 0.71 3.92
C SER A 177 -6.20 -0.67 4.33
N LEU A 178 -6.41 -1.11 5.57
CA LEU A 178 -5.83 -2.34 6.14
C LEU A 178 -6.77 -3.56 6.05
N ASN A 179 -7.65 -3.63 5.04
CA ASN A 179 -8.33 -4.88 4.67
C ASN A 179 -7.40 -5.75 3.80
N LEU A 180 -6.16 -5.95 4.28
CA LEU A 180 -5.27 -6.97 3.75
C LEU A 180 -5.66 -8.29 4.41
N THR A 181 -6.75 -8.90 3.93
CA THR A 181 -6.94 -10.33 4.13
C THR A 181 -5.90 -11.04 3.28
N VAL A 182 -4.71 -11.27 3.84
CA VAL A 182 -3.82 -12.32 3.35
C VAL A 182 -4.55 -13.63 3.66
N ASN A 183 -5.29 -14.13 2.68
CA ASN A 183 -5.76 -15.51 2.71
C ASN A 183 -4.54 -16.39 2.46
N PRO A 184 -4.16 -17.29 3.40
CA PRO A 184 -3.24 -18.36 3.07
C PRO A 184 -4.01 -19.33 2.16
N ALA A 185 -3.93 -19.11 0.85
CA ALA A 185 -4.34 -20.13 -0.09
C ALA A 185 -3.28 -21.23 -0.01
N THR A 186 -3.66 -22.33 0.63
CA THR A 186 -2.93 -23.57 0.71
C THR A 186 -2.42 -23.99 -0.67
N CYS A 187 -1.13 -24.29 -0.75
CA CYS A 187 -0.55 -25.07 -1.83
C CYS A 187 -1.36 -26.36 -2.02
N GLY A 188 -2.13 -26.42 -3.10
CA GLY A 188 -2.84 -27.59 -3.57
C GLY A 188 -2.84 -27.54 -5.08
N ALA A 189 -1.96 -28.33 -5.68
CA ALA A 189 -1.90 -28.53 -7.13
C ALA A 189 -3.26 -29.02 -7.64
N THR A 190 -3.83 -28.34 -8.64
CA THR A 190 -4.67 -28.95 -9.68
C THR A 190 -4.73 -28.05 -10.90
N GLN A 191 -4.65 -28.67 -12.06
CA GLN A 191 -4.46 -28.10 -13.40
C GLN A 191 -5.77 -27.57 -14.01
N GLY A 192 -5.63 -26.62 -14.95
CA GLY A 192 -6.64 -26.26 -15.98
C GLY A 192 -7.60 -25.11 -15.57
N ALA A 193 -7.89 -24.07 -16.36
CA ALA A 193 -7.61 -23.77 -17.76
C ALA A 193 -7.61 -22.23 -17.96
N MET A 194 -6.84 -21.74 -18.94
CA MET A 194 -6.86 -20.35 -19.42
C MET A 194 -8.16 -20.03 -20.16
N PRO A 195 -8.78 -18.85 -19.98
CA PRO A 195 -9.73 -18.32 -20.95
C PRO A 195 -8.95 -17.72 -22.15
N THR A 196 -9.20 -18.27 -23.32
CA THR A 196 -8.72 -17.81 -24.62
C THR A 196 -9.20 -16.39 -24.94
N ALA A 197 -8.28 -15.51 -25.29
CA ALA A 197 -8.58 -14.34 -26.08
C ALA A 197 -8.77 -14.76 -27.54
N ASP A 198 -9.86 -14.32 -28.17
CA ASP A 198 -9.87 -13.58 -29.44
C ASP A 198 -11.22 -13.73 -30.17
N LYS A 199 -11.75 -12.58 -30.63
CA LYS A 199 -12.56 -12.39 -31.85
C LYS A 199 -12.98 -10.92 -31.93
N ARG A 200 -12.14 -10.11 -32.57
CA ARG A 200 -12.60 -8.95 -33.35
C ARG A 200 -11.92 -8.98 -34.72
N GLU A 201 -12.61 -9.56 -35.69
CA GLU A 201 -12.33 -9.37 -37.11
C GLU A 201 -13.59 -8.84 -37.79
N GLY A 202 -13.41 -7.83 -38.64
CA GLY A 202 -14.47 -7.24 -39.44
C GLY A 202 -14.07 -5.89 -40.05
N LEU A 203 -12.99 -5.85 -40.84
CA LEU A 203 -12.73 -4.77 -41.80
C LEU A 203 -12.88 -5.35 -43.21
N PRO A 204 -13.70 -4.77 -44.10
CA PRO A 204 -13.90 -5.30 -45.46
C PRO A 204 -12.69 -5.02 -46.37
N PRO A 205 -12.48 -5.86 -47.40
CA PRO A 205 -11.34 -5.77 -48.31
C PRO A 205 -11.47 -4.60 -49.30
N PRO A 206 -10.34 -4.13 -49.88
CA PRO A 206 -10.33 -3.06 -50.86
C PRO A 206 -10.75 -3.54 -52.25
N ASP A 207 -11.61 -2.76 -52.92
CA ASP A 207 -12.01 -2.96 -54.30
C ASP A 207 -10.81 -2.84 -55.25
N ARG A 208 -10.71 -3.80 -56.17
CA ARG A 208 -9.93 -3.70 -57.41
C ARG A 208 -10.90 -3.65 -58.58
N GLY A 209 -10.92 -2.53 -59.30
CA GLY A 209 -11.71 -2.31 -60.52
C GLY A 209 -11.96 -0.84 -60.75
#